data_AF-A0A6F9AZ09-F1
#
_entry.id   AF-A0A6F9AZ09-F1
#
_cell.length_a   1.000
_cell.length_b   1.000
_cell.length_c   1.000
_cell.angle_alpha   90.00
_cell.angle_beta   90.00
_cell.angle_gamma   90.00
#
_symmetry.space_group_name_H-M   'P 1'
#
loop_
_entity.id
_entity.type
_entity.pdbx_description
1 polymer ?
#
loop_
_entity_poly.entity_id
_entity_poly.type
_entity_poly.pdbx_seq_one_letter_code
_entity_poly.pdbx_strand_id
1 'polypeptide(L)'
;MRVAQEQGKVHQEMQVLEKEVEKRDSDIQQLQKQLKEAEHILATAVYQAKEKLKSINKAKKGSISSEEIIKYAHRISASNAVCAPLNWVPGDPRRPYPTDLEMRSGMLGHMSNLPTNGVNGHLPGDALAAGRLPDVLTPQYPWQSSDVS
;
A
#
# COMPACT_ATOMS: atom_id res chain seq x y z
N MET A 1 77.99 43.80 4.17
CA MET A 1 77.08 43.76 5.33
C MET A 1 75.67 44.30 5.03
N ARG A 2 75.50 45.49 4.43
CA ARG A 2 74.16 46.05 4.12
C ARG A 2 73.22 45.11 3.32
N VAL A 3 73.73 44.53 2.23
CA VAL A 3 72.94 43.60 1.40
C VAL A 3 72.45 42.38 2.20
N ALA A 4 73.25 41.86 3.14
CA ALA A 4 72.84 40.73 3.96
C ALA A 4 71.70 41.07 4.94
N GLN A 5 71.66 42.31 5.44
CA GLN A 5 70.56 42.78 6.32
C GLN A 5 69.26 42.99 5.55
N GLU A 6 69.31 43.53 4.33
CA GLU A 6 68.14 43.64 3.45
C GLU A 6 67.59 42.27 3.06
N GLN A 7 68.46 41.33 2.68
CA GLN A 7 68.05 39.95 2.36
C GLN A 7 67.42 39.26 3.58
N GLY A 8 67.91 39.52 4.80
CA GLY A 8 67.30 39.02 6.04
C GLY A 8 65.89 39.55 6.28
N LYS A 9 65.65 40.85 6.04
CA LYS A 9 64.31 41.45 6.15
C LYS A 9 63.33 40.85 5.13
N VAL A 10 63.74 40.75 3.87
CA VAL A 10 62.91 40.17 2.80
C VAL A 10 62.58 38.72 3.11
N HIS A 11 63.55 37.93 3.60
CA HIS A 11 63.31 36.55 3.99
C HIS A 11 62.30 36.45 5.15
N GLN A 12 62.35 37.36 6.11
CA GLN A 12 61.41 37.38 7.22
C GLN A 12 59.99 37.78 6.78
N GLU A 13 59.85 38.75 5.88
CA GLU A 13 58.56 39.08 5.26
C GLU A 13 58.00 37.91 4.46
N MET A 14 58.84 37.21 3.70
CA MET A 14 58.46 36.02 2.95
C MET A 14 57.92 34.90 3.87
N GLN A 15 58.59 34.63 4.99
CA GLN A 15 58.10 33.63 5.96
C GLN A 15 56.75 34.02 6.59
N VAL A 16 56.52 35.30 6.86
CA VAL A 16 55.23 35.77 7.39
C VAL A 16 54.14 35.56 6.33
N LEU A 17 54.43 35.92 5.08
CA LEU A 17 53.48 35.78 3.98
C LEU A 17 53.15 34.30 3.70
N GLU A 18 54.14 33.40 3.75
CA GLU A 18 53.94 31.96 3.60
C GLU A 18 52.98 31.41 4.66
N LYS A 19 53.16 31.78 5.93
CA LYS A 19 52.27 31.37 7.03
C LYS A 19 50.85 31.89 6.84
N GLU A 20 50.71 33.14 6.38
CA GLU A 20 49.41 33.75 6.11
C GLU A 20 48.69 33.02 4.95
N VAL A 21 49.43 32.65 3.91
CA VAL A 21 48.91 31.87 2.78
C VAL A 21 48.46 30.48 3.25
N GLU A 22 49.29 29.78 4.04
CA GLU A 22 48.97 28.45 4.56
C GLU A 22 47.71 28.47 5.43
N LYS A 23 47.56 29.50 6.27
CA LYS A 23 46.35 29.69 7.08
C LYS A 23 45.11 29.90 6.20
N ARG A 24 45.19 30.79 5.21
CA ARG A 24 44.06 31.04 4.30
C ARG A 24 43.69 29.82 3.48
N ASP A 25 44.68 29.04 3.04
CA ASP A 25 44.42 27.82 2.29
C ASP A 25 43.69 26.78 3.15
N SER A 26 44.07 26.66 4.42
CA SER A 26 43.36 25.83 5.40
C SER A 26 41.90 26.28 5.60
N ASP A 27 41.68 27.58 5.76
CA ASP A 27 40.32 28.15 5.91
C ASP A 27 39.47 27.88 4.66
N ILE A 28 40.05 28.03 3.45
CA ILE A 28 39.37 27.74 2.19
C ILE A 28 38.97 26.27 2.10
N GLN A 29 39.88 25.35 2.45
CA GLN A 29 39.60 23.92 2.43
C GLN A 29 38.47 23.55 3.40
N GLN A 30 38.46 24.14 4.60
CA GLN A 30 37.40 23.93 5.57
C GLN A 30 36.05 24.44 5.07
N LEU A 31 36.01 25.65 4.49
CA LEU A 31 34.80 26.22 3.92
C LEU A 31 34.27 25.37 2.75
N GLN A 32 35.15 24.90 1.87
CA GLN A 32 34.75 24.03 0.77
C GLN A 32 34.15 22.71 1.27
N LYS A 33 34.70 22.13 2.33
CA LYS A 33 34.16 20.92 2.94
C LYS A 33 32.74 21.16 3.50
N GLN A 34 32.56 22.24 4.26
CA GLN A 34 31.26 22.59 4.83
C GLN A 34 30.20 22.87 3.75
N LEU A 35 30.60 23.54 2.66
CA LEU A 35 29.69 23.83 1.54
C LEU A 35 29.24 22.55 0.83
N LYS A 36 30.16 21.60 0.60
CA LYS A 36 29.81 20.29 0.01
C LYS A 36 28.88 19.48 0.91
N GLU A 37 29.10 19.51 2.22
CA GLU A 37 28.23 18.85 3.19
C GLU A 37 26.83 19.51 3.20
N ALA A 38 26.76 20.84 3.22
CA ALA A 38 25.51 21.58 3.17
C ALA A 38 24.74 21.34 1.86
N GLU A 39 25.43 21.32 0.72
CA GLU A 39 24.85 20.97 -0.58
C GLU A 39 24.23 19.58 -0.55
N HIS A 40 24.96 18.59 -0.01
CA HIS A 40 24.49 17.22 0.07
C HIS A 40 23.23 17.06 0.94
N ILE A 41 23.21 17.71 2.10
CA ILE A 41 22.04 17.72 3.00
C ILE A 41 20.86 18.37 2.30
N LEU A 42 21.07 19.52 1.65
CA LEU A 42 20.03 20.25 0.96
C LEU A 42 19.45 19.43 -0.21
N ALA A 43 20.30 18.80 -1.03
CA ALA A 43 19.86 17.95 -2.13
C ALA A 43 18.97 16.80 -1.64
N THR A 44 19.39 16.14 -0.56
CA THR A 44 18.62 15.06 0.08
C THR A 44 17.28 15.56 0.63
N ALA A 45 17.29 16.69 1.34
CA ALA A 45 16.09 17.29 1.91
C ALA A 45 15.08 17.71 0.84
N VAL A 46 15.54 18.30 -0.27
CA VAL A 46 14.68 18.69 -1.40
C VAL A 46 14.07 17.46 -2.07
N TYR A 47 14.85 16.39 -2.25
CA TYR A 47 14.33 15.13 -2.79
C TYR A 47 13.22 14.56 -1.91
N GLN A 48 13.46 14.45 -0.60
CA GLN A 48 12.47 13.96 0.36
C GLN A 48 11.22 14.84 0.40
N ALA A 49 11.38 16.16 0.35
CA ALA A 49 10.26 17.09 0.31
C ALA A 49 9.39 16.89 -0.95
N LYS A 50 10.01 16.67 -2.11
CA LYS A 50 9.29 16.38 -3.37
C LYS A 50 8.51 15.06 -3.28
N GLU A 51 9.10 14.00 -2.73
CA GLU A 51 8.41 12.72 -2.54
C GLU A 51 7.24 12.84 -1.55
N LYS A 52 7.43 13.60 -0.46
CA LYS A 52 6.35 13.86 0.50
C LYS A 52 5.21 14.67 -0.12
N LEU A 53 5.52 15.65 -0.98
CA LEU A 53 4.51 16.42 -1.71
C LEU A 53 3.71 15.53 -2.68
N LYS A 54 4.35 14.59 -3.38
CA LYS A 54 3.64 13.60 -4.22
C LYS A 54 2.66 12.79 -3.38
N SER A 55 3.08 12.29 -2.22
CA SER A 55 2.23 11.53 -1.30
C SER A 55 1.05 12.35 -0.80
N ILE A 56 1.26 13.62 -0.42
CA ILE A 56 0.19 14.54 -0.02
C ILE A 56 -0.81 14.76 -1.16
N ASN A 57 -0.33 15.01 -2.38
CA ASN A 57 -1.19 15.20 -3.53
C ASN A 57 -2.00 13.94 -3.87
N LYS A 58 -1.40 12.74 -3.71
CA LYS A 58 -2.12 11.47 -3.86
C LYS A 58 -3.21 11.32 -2.80
N ALA A 59 -2.91 11.62 -1.53
CA ALA A 59 -3.89 11.56 -0.45
C ALA A 59 -5.02 12.58 -0.64
N LYS A 60 -4.72 13.79 -1.12
CA LYS A 60 -5.71 14.83 -1.40
C LYS A 60 -6.67 14.42 -2.53
N LYS A 61 -6.18 13.73 -3.57
CA LYS A 61 -7.04 13.18 -4.63
C LYS A 61 -7.96 12.07 -4.13
N GLY A 62 -7.48 11.26 -3.18
CA GLY A 62 -8.24 10.17 -2.55
C GLY A 62 -8.89 10.58 -1.23
N SER A 63 -9.16 11.86 -0.98
CA SER A 63 -9.74 12.30 0.28
C SER A 63 -11.18 11.81 0.38
N ILE A 64 -11.42 10.88 1.31
CA ILE A 64 -12.76 10.39 1.67
C ILE A 64 -13.22 11.17 2.90
N SER A 65 -14.50 11.53 2.97
CA SER A 65 -15.04 12.20 4.16
C SER A 65 -14.92 11.27 5.37
N SER A 66 -14.51 11.81 6.52
CA SER A 66 -14.49 11.05 7.77
C SER A 66 -15.88 10.49 8.11
N GLU A 67 -16.95 11.19 7.71
CA GLU A 67 -18.32 10.74 7.87
C GLU A 67 -18.63 9.48 7.06
N GLU A 68 -18.12 9.37 5.82
CA GLU A 68 -18.29 8.18 4.99
C GLU A 68 -17.56 6.98 5.59
N ILE A 69 -16.36 7.19 6.13
CA ILE A 69 -15.61 6.15 6.85
C ILE A 69 -16.40 5.67 8.07
N ILE A 70 -16.96 6.59 8.87
CA ILE A 70 -17.77 6.25 10.05
C ILE A 70 -19.02 5.46 9.65
N LYS A 71 -19.76 5.94 8.63
CA LYS A 71 -20.96 5.25 8.11
C LYS A 71 -20.63 3.86 7.59
N TYR A 72 -19.54 3.72 6.83
CA TYR A 72 -19.13 2.44 6.26
C TYR A 72 -18.62 1.47 7.32
N ALA A 73 -17.85 1.95 8.30
CA ALA A 73 -17.42 1.17 9.45
C ALA A 73 -18.61 0.66 10.26
N HIS A 74 -19.58 1.54 10.58
CA HIS A 74 -20.82 1.14 11.25
C HIS A 74 -21.59 0.11 10.42
N ARG A 75 -21.70 0.30 9.11
CA ARG A 75 -22.34 -0.67 8.21
C ARG A 75 -21.63 -2.03 8.27
N ILE A 76 -20.30 -2.07 8.22
CA ILE A 76 -19.53 -3.31 8.33
C ILE A 76 -19.71 -3.96 9.71
N SER A 77 -19.74 -3.18 10.79
CA SER A 77 -19.94 -3.69 12.15
C SER A 77 -21.36 -4.16 12.43
N ALA A 78 -22.36 -3.58 11.77
CA ALA A 78 -23.77 -3.94 11.91
C ALA A 78 -24.21 -5.05 10.93
N SER A 79 -23.54 -5.16 9.77
CA SER A 79 -23.70 -6.29 8.84
C SER A 79 -23.08 -7.54 9.45
N ASN A 80 -23.62 -8.72 9.13
CA ASN A 80 -23.06 -9.98 9.61
C ASN A 80 -21.58 -10.13 9.21
N ALA A 81 -20.85 -10.86 10.06
CA ALA A 81 -19.40 -10.88 10.28
C ALA A 81 -18.47 -10.37 9.14
N VAL A 82 -17.58 -9.44 9.50
CA VAL A 82 -16.48 -8.91 8.65
C VAL A 82 -15.49 -9.99 8.22
N CYS A 83 -15.37 -11.05 9.02
CA CYS A 83 -14.53 -12.22 8.78
C CYS A 83 -15.21 -13.46 9.36
N ALA A 84 -14.86 -14.65 8.86
CA ALA A 84 -15.32 -15.90 9.46
C ALA A 84 -14.77 -16.02 10.89
N PRO A 85 -15.62 -16.13 11.93
CA PRO A 85 -15.14 -16.54 13.25
C PRO A 85 -14.34 -17.84 13.14
N LEU A 86 -13.25 -17.98 13.91
CA LEU A 86 -12.41 -19.19 13.91
C LEU A 86 -13.20 -20.48 14.23
N ASN A 87 -14.34 -20.32 14.90
CA ASN A 87 -15.25 -21.38 15.32
C ASN A 87 -16.60 -21.33 14.57
N TRP A 88 -16.66 -20.68 13.40
CA TRP A 88 -17.90 -20.64 12.62
C TRP A 88 -18.30 -22.04 12.18
N VAL A 89 -19.56 -22.38 12.41
CA VAL A 89 -20.16 -23.65 12.02
C VAL A 89 -21.42 -23.40 11.16
N PRO A 90 -21.78 -24.33 10.27
CA PRO A 90 -23.06 -24.27 9.56
C PRO A 90 -24.22 -24.12 10.56
N GLY A 91 -24.95 -22.99 10.48
CA GLY A 91 -26.01 -22.63 11.43
C GLY A 91 -25.69 -21.44 12.34
N ASP A 92 -24.44 -20.98 12.41
CA ASP A 92 -24.06 -19.77 13.15
C ASP A 92 -24.55 -18.51 12.41
N PRO A 93 -25.34 -17.62 13.08
CA PRO A 93 -25.78 -16.35 12.51
C PRO A 93 -24.65 -15.41 12.07
N ARG A 94 -23.45 -15.54 12.65
CA ARG A 94 -22.25 -14.74 12.33
C ARG A 94 -21.55 -15.26 11.07
N ARG A 95 -22.31 -15.46 9.99
CA ARG A 95 -21.78 -15.89 8.70
C ARG A 95 -21.05 -14.73 8.00
N PRO A 96 -19.88 -14.98 7.38
CA PRO A 96 -19.08 -13.95 6.73
C PRO A 96 -19.40 -13.76 5.23
N TYR A 97 -20.37 -14.51 4.70
CA TYR A 97 -20.76 -14.46 3.29
C TYR A 97 -22.30 -14.48 3.15
N PRO A 98 -22.83 -13.98 2.03
CA PRO A 98 -24.26 -14.02 1.73
C PRO A 98 -24.77 -15.46 1.57
N THR A 99 -25.96 -15.76 2.09
CA THR A 99 -26.61 -17.06 1.84
C THR A 99 -27.05 -17.21 0.39
N ASP A 100 -27.22 -18.46 -0.03
CA ASP A 100 -27.91 -18.83 -1.27
C ASP A 100 -29.23 -18.08 -1.52
N LEU A 101 -30.05 -17.91 -0.49
CA LEU A 101 -31.31 -17.17 -0.59
C LEU A 101 -31.07 -15.68 -0.80
N GLU A 102 -30.15 -15.06 -0.05
CA GLU A 102 -29.75 -13.66 -0.22
C GLU A 102 -29.17 -13.42 -1.62
N MET A 103 -28.34 -14.33 -2.12
CA MET A 103 -27.78 -14.28 -3.48
C MET A 103 -28.86 -14.40 -4.56
N ARG A 104 -29.78 -15.38 -4.43
CA ARG A 104 -30.92 -15.55 -5.36
C ARG A 104 -31.89 -14.38 -5.32
N SER A 105 -32.08 -13.75 -4.16
CA SER A 105 -32.92 -12.57 -4.00
C SER A 105 -32.29 -11.28 -4.57
N GLY A 106 -31.00 -11.30 -4.92
CA GLY A 106 -30.31 -10.16 -5.52
C GLY A 106 -30.76 -9.86 -6.95
N MET A 107 -30.34 -8.71 -7.48
CA MET A 107 -30.65 -8.29 -8.86
C MET A 107 -30.20 -9.33 -9.89
N LEU A 108 -29.01 -9.92 -9.70
CA LEU A 108 -28.49 -10.96 -10.60
C LEU A 108 -29.38 -12.21 -10.62
N GLY A 109 -29.90 -12.64 -9.48
CA GLY A 109 -30.83 -13.78 -9.40
C GLY A 109 -32.19 -13.50 -10.05
N HIS A 110 -32.69 -12.26 -9.95
CA HIS A 110 -33.89 -11.83 -10.66
C HIS A 110 -33.68 -11.78 -12.18
N MET A 111 -32.52 -11.29 -12.62
CA MET A 111 -32.17 -11.24 -14.05
C MET A 111 -32.02 -12.63 -14.67
N SER A 112 -31.52 -13.62 -13.94
CA SER A 112 -31.48 -15.01 -14.41
C SER A 112 -32.86 -15.68 -14.50
N ASN A 113 -33.85 -15.16 -13.76
CA ASN A 113 -35.23 -15.65 -13.77
C ASN A 113 -36.14 -14.85 -14.72
N LEU A 114 -35.61 -13.88 -15.47
CA LEU A 114 -36.36 -13.30 -16.58
C LEU A 114 -36.69 -14.44 -17.56
N PRO A 115 -37.94 -14.53 -18.06
CA PRO A 115 -38.26 -15.47 -19.09
C PRO A 115 -37.39 -15.11 -20.30
N THR A 116 -36.31 -15.85 -20.51
CA THR A 116 -35.61 -15.86 -21.78
C THR A 116 -36.65 -16.32 -22.77
N ASN A 117 -37.15 -15.36 -23.54
CA ASN A 117 -38.21 -15.57 -24.51
C ASN A 117 -37.78 -16.68 -25.49
N GLY A 118 -38.28 -17.90 -25.26
CA GLY A 118 -38.36 -18.94 -26.27
C GLY A 118 -37.37 -20.10 -26.24
N VAL A 119 -36.96 -20.65 -25.08
CA VAL A 119 -36.39 -22.01 -25.09
C VAL A 119 -36.90 -22.83 -23.90
N ASN A 120 -37.77 -23.79 -24.22
CA ASN A 120 -38.18 -24.87 -23.33
C ASN A 120 -36.93 -25.60 -22.81
N GLY A 121 -36.56 -25.33 -21.56
CA GLY A 121 -35.48 -26.00 -20.86
C GLY A 121 -35.85 -26.12 -19.40
N HIS A 122 -36.51 -27.23 -19.07
CA HIS A 122 -36.71 -27.69 -17.70
C HIS A 122 -35.32 -27.81 -17.04
N LEU A 123 -34.95 -26.83 -16.21
CA LEU A 123 -33.72 -26.91 -15.42
C LEU A 123 -33.97 -27.87 -14.25
N PRO A 124 -33.02 -28.77 -13.93
CA PRO A 124 -33.16 -29.79 -12.90
C PRO A 124 -32.96 -29.21 -11.49
N GLY A 125 -33.55 -28.05 -11.19
CA GLY A 125 -33.48 -27.38 -9.89
C GLY A 125 -34.72 -27.60 -9.03
N ASP A 126 -35.88 -27.80 -9.65
CA ASP A 126 -37.16 -27.95 -8.94
C ASP A 126 -37.33 -29.31 -8.25
N ALA A 127 -36.54 -30.32 -8.63
CA ALA A 127 -36.58 -31.64 -8.00
C ALA A 127 -35.97 -31.65 -6.58
N LEU A 128 -35.03 -30.75 -6.29
CA LEU A 128 -34.38 -30.69 -4.96
C LEU A 128 -35.29 -30.10 -3.88
N ALA A 129 -36.28 -29.28 -4.26
CA ALA A 129 -37.26 -28.71 -3.34
C ALA A 129 -38.32 -29.75 -2.88
N ALA A 130 -38.45 -30.88 -3.58
CA ALA A 130 -39.50 -31.87 -3.35
C ALA A 130 -39.13 -33.01 -2.38
N GLY A 131 -37.94 -32.97 -1.74
CA GLY A 131 -37.59 -33.89 -0.65
C GLY A 131 -37.53 -35.38 -1.03
N ARG A 132 -37.43 -35.73 -2.32
CA ARG A 132 -37.19 -37.11 -2.78
C ARG A 132 -35.76 -37.27 -3.24
N LEU A 133 -34.91 -37.85 -2.38
CA LEU A 133 -33.59 -38.31 -2.75
C LEU A 133 -33.67 -39.77 -3.23
N PRO A 134 -33.26 -40.11 -4.45
CA PRO A 134 -32.70 -41.42 -4.72
C PRO A 134 -31.20 -41.41 -4.33
N ASP A 135 -30.76 -42.46 -3.63
CA ASP A 135 -29.43 -42.69 -3.04
C ASP A 135 -28.24 -42.74 -4.03
N VAL A 136 -28.35 -42.20 -5.25
CA VAL A 136 -27.40 -42.45 -6.34
C VAL A 136 -26.75 -41.17 -6.88
N LEU A 137 -26.74 -40.04 -6.16
CA LEU A 137 -26.00 -38.86 -6.63
C LEU A 137 -25.40 -38.05 -5.48
N THR A 138 -24.37 -38.60 -4.82
CA THR A 138 -23.39 -37.75 -4.12
C THR A 138 -22.64 -36.93 -5.17
N PRO A 139 -22.63 -35.59 -5.11
CA PRO A 139 -21.89 -34.76 -6.06
C PRO A 139 -20.40 -35.00 -5.86
N GLN A 140 -19.72 -35.57 -6.86
CA GLN A 140 -18.26 -35.67 -6.86
C GLN A 140 -17.70 -34.29 -7.20
N TYR A 141 -16.98 -33.68 -6.26
CA TYR A 141 -16.37 -32.38 -6.47
C TYR A 141 -14.98 -32.51 -7.10
N PRO A 142 -14.54 -31.55 -7.94
CA PRO A 142 -13.26 -31.64 -8.67
C PRO A 142 -11.99 -31.76 -7.80
N TRP A 143 -12.09 -31.48 -6.50
CA TRP A 143 -11.01 -31.55 -5.52
C TRP A 143 -11.04 -32.81 -4.64
N GLN A 144 -12.01 -33.72 -4.84
CA GLN A 144 -12.01 -35.00 -4.14
C GLN A 144 -11.04 -35.96 -4.85
N SER A 145 -9.83 -36.09 -4.29
CA SER A 145 -8.89 -37.14 -4.67
C SER A 145 -9.55 -38.51 -4.45
N SER A 146 -9.67 -39.27 -5.54
CA SER A 146 -10.08 -40.67 -5.50
C SER A 146 -8.90 -41.54 -5.09
N ASP A 147 -8.57 -41.55 -3.81
CA ASP A 147 -7.69 -42.57 -3.24
C ASP A 147 -8.57 -43.67 -2.63
N VAL A 148 -8.67 -44.81 -3.33
CA VAL A 148 -8.84 -46.13 -2.69
C VAL A 148 -8.10 -47.19 -3.50
N SER A 149 -7.40 -48.07 -2.77
CA SER A 149 -6.58 -49.21 -3.21
C SER A 149 -7.27 -50.22 -4.11
#